data_AF-A0A2V4NWG2-F1
#
_entry.id   AF-A0A2V4NWG2-F1
#
_cell.length_a   1.000
_cell.length_b   1.000
_cell.length_c   1.000
_cell.angle_alpha   90.00
_cell.angle_beta   90.00
_cell.angle_gamma   90.00
#
_symmetry.space_group_name_H-M   'P 1'
#
loop_
_entity.id
_entity.type
_entity.pdbx_description
1 polymer ?
#
loop_
_entity_poly.entity_id
_entity_poly.type
_entity_poly.pdbx_seq_one_letter_code
_entity_poly.pdbx_strand_id
1 'polypeptide(L)'
;SAAPGVEQVFCFENRGVEIGVTLAHPHGQIYAFPFTTPRTLKMIASADEHRARTGRNLFEDLVAAERAEPVRVVLAGEHWTAFVPFAPRWPYEVH
;
A
#
# COMPACT_ATOMS: atom_id res chain seq x y z
N SER A 1 -9.37 -21.19 -3.82
CA SER A 1 -10.50 -21.30 -2.89
C SER A 1 -10.82 -19.91 -2.37
N ALA A 2 -12.07 -19.45 -2.52
CA ALA A 2 -12.55 -18.23 -1.85
C ALA A 2 -13.32 -18.65 -0.61
N ALA A 3 -12.95 -18.13 0.56
CA ALA A 3 -13.68 -18.39 1.80
C ALA A 3 -14.99 -17.59 1.79
N PRO A 4 -16.17 -18.24 1.98
CA PRO A 4 -17.43 -17.53 2.08
C PRO A 4 -17.39 -16.48 3.20
N GLY A 5 -17.92 -15.29 2.94
CA GLY A 5 -17.96 -14.19 3.92
C GLY A 5 -16.65 -13.43 4.09
N VAL A 6 -15.64 -13.65 3.23
CA VAL A 6 -14.42 -12.84 3.20
C VAL A 6 -14.42 -11.98 1.94
N GLU A 7 -14.59 -10.67 2.12
CA GLU A 7 -14.49 -9.69 1.03
C GLU A 7 -13.10 -9.07 0.92
N GLN A 8 -12.40 -8.90 2.05
CA GLN A 8 -11.04 -8.36 2.07
C GLN A 8 -10.11 -9.17 2.97
N VAL A 9 -8.95 -9.53 2.43
CA VAL A 9 -7.79 -10.03 3.19
C VAL A 9 -6.81 -8.86 3.40
N PHE A 10 -6.50 -8.55 4.65
CA PHE A 10 -5.61 -7.46 5.02
C PHE A 10 -4.42 -7.98 5.82
N CYS A 11 -3.27 -8.08 5.15
CA CYS A 11 -2.00 -8.49 5.75
C CYS A 11 -1.24 -7.26 6.25
N PHE A 12 -0.74 -7.30 7.49
CA PHE A 12 0.05 -6.22 8.07
C PHE A 12 1.01 -6.73 9.16
N GLU A 13 2.00 -5.91 9.50
CA GLU A 13 2.93 -6.13 10.61
C GLU A 13 3.00 -4.85 11.44
N ASN A 14 2.95 -5.00 12.76
CA ASN A 14 3.39 -3.96 13.69
C ASN A 14 4.73 -4.40 14.27
N ARG A 15 5.72 -3.52 14.28
CA ARG A 15 7.07 -3.82 14.77
C ARG A 15 7.59 -2.73 15.71
N GLY A 16 8.08 -3.15 16.88
CA GLY A 16 8.71 -2.27 17.87
C GLY A 16 7.88 -2.14 19.14
N VAL A 17 8.56 -2.16 20.30
CA VAL A 17 7.92 -2.00 21.61
C VAL A 17 7.35 -0.59 21.77
N GLU A 18 7.95 0.38 21.10
CA GLU A 18 7.58 1.79 21.07
C GLU A 18 6.18 2.02 20.50
N ILE A 19 5.66 1.07 19.71
CA ILE A 19 4.31 1.10 19.14
C ILE A 19 3.39 0.01 19.71
N GLY A 20 3.73 -0.52 20.90
CA GLY A 20 2.86 -1.43 21.65
C GLY A 20 3.00 -2.92 21.33
N VAL A 21 4.05 -3.33 20.59
CA VAL A 21 4.33 -4.76 20.35
C VAL A 21 5.04 -5.34 21.56
N THR A 22 4.36 -6.23 22.29
CA THR A 22 4.91 -6.88 23.51
C THR A 22 5.53 -8.26 23.23
N LEU A 23 5.19 -8.89 22.11
CA LEU A 23 5.73 -10.18 21.69
C LEU A 23 6.97 -9.96 20.80
N ALA A 24 8.15 -10.34 21.30
CA ALA A 24 9.42 -10.10 20.59
C ALA A 24 9.65 -11.03 19.39
N HIS A 25 8.92 -12.14 19.30
CA HIS A 25 9.04 -13.08 18.17
C HIS A 25 8.57 -12.39 16.88
N PRO A 26 9.33 -12.45 15.76
CA PRO A 26 8.89 -11.87 14.49
C PRO A 26 7.57 -12.48 14.02
N HIS A 27 6.54 -11.65 13.84
CA HIS A 27 5.22 -12.09 13.38
C HIS A 27 4.49 -10.98 12.66
N GLY A 28 3.60 -11.35 11.75
CA GLY A 28 2.60 -10.48 11.14
C GLY A 28 1.19 -10.89 11.56
N GLN A 29 0.20 -10.15 11.07
CA GLN A 29 -1.21 -10.39 11.31
C GLN A 29 -1.98 -10.35 9.99
N ILE A 30 -3.04 -11.14 9.90
CA ILE A 30 -3.95 -11.15 8.76
C ILE A 30 -5.37 -11.02 9.29
N TYR A 31 -6.09 -10.02 8.79
CA TYR A 31 -7.52 -9.88 9.03
C TYR A 31 -8.31 -10.27 7.78
N ALA A 32 -9.36 -11.05 7.99
CA ALA A 32 -10.33 -11.41 6.98
C ALA A 32 -11.63 -10.66 7.29
N PHE A 33 -11.94 -9.62 6.52
CA PHE A 33 -13.11 -8.78 6.73
C PHE A 33 -14.27 -9.22 5.82
N PRO A 34 -15.51 -9.23 6.33
CA PRO A 34 -16.72 -9.47 5.53
C PRO A 34 -17.18 -8.21 4.78
N PHE A 35 -16.33 -7.19 4.67
CA PHE A 35 -16.57 -5.95 3.95
C PHE A 35 -15.23 -5.37 3.47
N THR A 36 -15.28 -4.53 2.44
CA THR A 36 -14.10 -3.73 2.03
C THR A 36 -13.85 -2.58 3.00
N THR A 37 -12.66 -2.50 3.56
CA THR A 37 -12.30 -1.50 4.58
C THR A 37 -12.34 -0.07 4.03
N PRO A 38 -12.68 0.95 4.87
CA PRO A 38 -12.84 2.34 4.40
C PRO A 38 -11.61 2.93 3.69
N ARG A 39 -10.40 2.58 4.11
CA ARG A 39 -9.16 3.03 3.45
C ARG A 39 -9.03 2.43 2.04
N THR A 40 -9.35 1.15 1.91
CA THR A 40 -9.29 0.44 0.63
C THR A 40 -10.35 0.98 -0.34
N LEU A 41 -11.57 1.25 0.14
CA LEU A 41 -12.62 1.90 -0.66
C LEU A 41 -12.16 3.25 -1.23
N LYS A 42 -11.51 4.09 -0.42
CA LYS A 42 -10.96 5.38 -0.88
C LYS A 42 -9.87 5.21 -1.94
N MET A 43 -9.01 4.21 -1.81
CA MET A 43 -7.98 3.92 -2.80
C MET A 43 -8.58 3.44 -4.12
N ILE A 44 -9.57 2.54 -4.06
CA ILE A 44 -10.31 2.05 -5.24
C ILE A 44 -11.00 3.23 -5.94
N ALA A 45 -11.73 4.07 -5.21
CA ALA A 45 -12.41 5.23 -5.79
C ALA A 45 -11.44 6.19 -6.50
N SER A 46 -10.26 6.44 -5.91
CA SER A 46 -9.23 7.30 -6.53
C SER A 46 -8.66 6.67 -7.81
N ALA A 47 -8.46 5.36 -7.81
CA ALA A 47 -7.97 4.62 -8.98
C ALA A 47 -9.03 4.59 -10.10
N ASP A 48 -10.30 4.39 -9.76
CA ASP A 48 -11.42 4.39 -10.71
C ASP A 48 -11.60 5.78 -11.35
N GLU A 49 -11.54 6.86 -10.55
CA GLU A 49 -11.61 8.23 -11.05
C GLU A 49 -10.46 8.53 -12.03
N HIS A 50 -9.23 8.15 -11.67
CA HIS A 50 -8.08 8.34 -12.54
C HIS A 50 -8.20 7.57 -13.85
N ARG A 51 -8.68 6.32 -13.78
CA ARG A 51 -8.93 5.49 -14.96
C ARG A 51 -10.03 6.06 -15.83
N ALA A 52 -11.12 6.56 -15.25
CA ALA A 52 -12.21 7.20 -16.00
C ALA A 52 -11.72 8.46 -16.74
N ARG A 53 -10.84 9.25 -16.12
CA ARG A 53 -10.31 10.49 -16.70
C ARG A 53 -9.22 10.27 -17.76
N THR A 54 -8.35 9.28 -17.57
CA THR A 54 -7.11 9.13 -18.36
C THR A 54 -7.02 7.86 -19.19
N GLY A 55 -7.87 6.87 -18.91
CA GLY A 55 -7.78 5.52 -19.47
C GLY A 55 -6.63 4.67 -18.91
N ARG A 56 -5.81 5.20 -18.00
CA ARG A 56 -4.60 4.54 -17.48
C ARG A 56 -4.76 4.08 -16.03
N ASN A 57 -3.83 3.24 -15.57
CA ASN A 57 -3.78 2.79 -14.18
C ASN A 57 -3.06 3.83 -13.31
N LEU A 58 -3.68 4.22 -12.19
CA LEU A 58 -3.13 5.23 -11.28
C LEU A 58 -1.77 4.83 -10.71
N PHE A 59 -1.62 3.59 -10.25
CA PHE A 59 -0.40 3.16 -9.58
C PHE A 59 0.76 2.96 -10.57
N GLU A 60 0.48 2.52 -11.80
CA GLU A 60 1.50 2.46 -12.87
C GLU A 60 2.01 3.87 -13.21
N ASP A 61 1.10 4.84 -13.35
CA ASP A 61 1.47 6.22 -13.61
C ASP A 61 2.30 6.83 -12.46
N LEU A 62 1.97 6.51 -11.20
CA LEU A 62 2.76 6.94 -10.04
C LEU A 62 4.18 6.35 -10.08
N VAL A 63 4.32 5.05 -10.29
CA VAL A 63 5.64 4.40 -10.37
C VAL A 63 6.45 4.94 -11.55
N ALA A 64 5.81 5.16 -12.71
CA ALA A 64 6.47 5.71 -13.89
C ALA A 64 6.98 7.14 -13.64
N ALA A 65 6.18 7.98 -12.97
CA ALA A 65 6.59 9.34 -12.62
C ALA A 65 7.80 9.36 -11.67
N GLU A 66 7.78 8.53 -10.62
CA GLU A 66 8.91 8.44 -9.67
C GLU A 66 10.17 7.84 -10.32
N ARG A 67 10.03 6.95 -11.30
CA ARG A 67 11.17 6.42 -12.07
C ARG A 67 11.73 7.42 -13.08
N ALA A 68 10.90 8.29 -13.65
CA ALA A 68 11.33 9.31 -14.61
C ALA A 68 12.16 10.41 -13.94
N GLU A 69 11.84 10.76 -12.69
CA GLU A 69 12.58 11.72 -11.87
C GLU A 69 12.87 11.13 -10.49
N PRO A 70 13.95 10.34 -10.33
CA PRO A 70 14.17 9.46 -9.18
C PRO A 70 14.70 10.18 -7.92
N VAL A 71 14.19 11.37 -7.62
CA VAL A 71 14.58 12.16 -6.45
C VAL A 71 14.03 11.59 -5.13
N ARG A 72 12.94 10.81 -5.18
CA ARG A 72 12.32 10.15 -4.02
C ARG A 72 12.47 8.63 -4.03
N VAL A 73 13.14 8.08 -5.04
CA VAL A 73 13.38 6.63 -5.13
C VAL A 73 14.45 6.22 -4.12
N VAL A 74 14.11 5.28 -3.26
CA VAL A 74 15.03 4.70 -2.26
C VAL A 74 15.73 3.47 -2.85
N LEU A 75 14.98 2.63 -3.57
CA LEU A 75 15.50 1.43 -4.21
C LEU A 75 14.72 1.12 -5.49
N ALA A 76 15.44 0.72 -6.55
CA ALA A 76 14.85 0.21 -7.78
C ALA A 76 15.48 -1.15 -8.12
N GLY A 77 14.64 -2.19 -8.15
CA GLY A 77 14.99 -3.52 -8.64
C GLY A 77 14.27 -3.84 -9.95
N GLU A 78 14.46 -5.06 -10.44
CA GLU A 78 13.86 -5.52 -11.70
C GLU A 78 12.32 -5.49 -11.67
N HIS A 79 11.73 -5.92 -10.55
CA HIS A 79 10.27 -6.08 -10.42
C HIS A 79 9.62 -5.10 -9.43
N TRP A 80 10.43 -4.36 -8.66
CA TRP A 80 9.93 -3.50 -7.57
C TRP A 80 10.65 -2.16 -7.56
N THR A 81 9.94 -1.11 -7.16
CA THR A 81 10.52 0.19 -6.82
C THR A 81 9.96 0.61 -5.48
N ALA A 82 10.85 0.94 -4.56
CA ALA A 82 10.52 1.51 -3.26
C ALA A 82 10.85 3.00 -3.28
N PHE A 83 9.87 3.84 -2.95
CA PHE A 83 10.03 5.29 -3.01
C PHE A 83 9.27 5.98 -1.87
N VAL A 84 9.72 7.17 -1.48
CA VAL A 84 8.97 8.05 -0.58
C VAL A 84 7.83 8.66 -1.41
N PRO A 85 6.55 8.48 -1.05
CA PRO A 85 5.46 9.07 -1.82
C PRO A 85 5.56 10.60 -1.81
N PHE A 86 5.05 11.25 -2.86
CA PHE A 86 5.06 12.72 -2.96
C PHE A 86 4.43 13.43 -1.73
N ALA A 87 3.42 12.81 -1.11
CA ALA A 87 2.75 13.31 0.08
C ALA A 87 2.77 12.25 1.21
N PRO A 88 3.90 12.07 1.92
CA PRO A 88 4.00 11.10 2.99
C PRO A 88 3.26 11.59 4.24
N ARG A 89 2.62 10.65 4.95
CA ARG A 89 1.99 10.86 6.26
C ARG A 89 2.93 10.59 7.42
N TRP A 90 4.01 9.83 7.19
CA TRP A 90 5.02 9.52 8.19
C TRP A 90 6.40 10.02 7.77
N PRO A 91 7.31 10.35 8.72
CA PRO A 91 8.65 10.87 8.38
C PRO A 91 9.47 9.97 7.46
N TYR A 92 9.26 8.65 7.54
CA TYR A 92 9.96 7.63 6.75
C TYR A 92 8.97 6.67 6.07
N GLU A 93 7.89 7.20 5.48
CA GLU A 93 6.94 6.40 4.69
C GLU A 93 7.59 5.94 3.37
N VAL A 94 7.35 4.68 3.00
CA VAL A 94 7.78 4.08 1.73
C VAL A 94 6.60 3.34 1.12
N HIS A 95 6.39 3.53 -0.19
CA HIS A 95 5.49 2.73 -1.01
C HIS A 95 6.29 1.80 -1.93
#